data_AF-A0A3C0GFI0-F1
#
_entry.id   AF-A0A3C0GFI0-F1
#
_cell.length_a   1.000
_cell.length_b   1.000
_cell.length_c   1.000
_cell.angle_alpha   90.00
_cell.angle_beta   90.00
_cell.angle_gamma   90.00
#
_symmetry.space_group_name_H-M   'P 1'
#
loop_
_entity.id
_entity.type
_entity.pdbx_description
1 polymer ?
#
loop_
_entity_poly.entity_id
_entity_poly.type
_entity_poly.pdbx_seq_one_letter_code
_entity_poly.pdbx_strand_id
1 'polypeptide(L)'
;NDEYVCTYNVEPSSVESILPDTILVHRKKESNTLYTINALNELIKLLNGGVVDVRYKVNWQHYRNTILLTQHNELKQLKTKIHKIIEL
;
A
#
# COMPACT_ATOMS: atom_id res chain seq x y z
N ASN A 1 17.46 -10.68 12.61
CA ASN A 1 16.48 -9.68 13.06
C ASN A 1 15.17 -10.02 12.40
N ASP A 2 14.14 -10.33 13.20
CA ASP A 2 12.77 -10.40 12.69
C ASP A 2 12.24 -8.96 12.69
N GLU A 3 12.29 -8.32 11.52
CA GLU A 3 11.70 -6.99 11.35
C GLU A 3 10.18 -7.13 11.33
N TYR A 4 9.53 -6.66 12.39
CA TYR A 4 8.07 -6.63 12.48
C TYR A 4 7.53 -5.28 12.04
N VAL A 5 6.56 -5.29 11.14
CA VAL A 5 5.83 -4.10 10.71
C VAL A 5 4.46 -4.10 11.38
N CYS A 6 4.10 -2.98 12.00
CA CYS A 6 2.77 -2.74 12.54
C CYS A 6 2.04 -1.73 11.66
N THR A 7 0.75 -1.97 11.41
CA THR A 7 -0.13 -1.02 10.73
C THR A 7 -1.33 -0.76 11.60
N TYR A 8 -1.69 0.50 11.76
CA TYR A 8 -2.88 0.93 12.48
C TYR A 8 -3.69 1.90 11.61
N ASN A 9 -4.98 2.04 11.92
CA ASN A 9 -5.81 3.01 11.22
C ASN A 9 -5.48 4.41 11.74
N VAL A 10 -5.33 5.37 10.82
CA VAL A 10 -5.08 6.77 11.15
C VAL A 10 -6.30 7.58 10.73
N GLU A 11 -6.79 8.43 11.62
CA GLU A 11 -7.83 9.42 11.29
C GLU A 11 -7.18 10.69 10.70
N PRO A 12 -7.79 11.32 9.67
CA PRO A 12 -7.22 12.52 9.04
C PRO A 12 -6.96 13.69 9.99
N SER A 13 -7.70 13.78 11.10
CA SER A 13 -7.53 14.78 12.15
C SER A 13 -6.34 14.53 13.09
N SER A 14 -5.70 13.36 13.01
CA SER A 14 -4.62 12.93 13.90
C SER A 14 -3.24 12.93 13.23
N VAL A 15 -3.11 13.56 12.06
CA VAL A 15 -1.86 13.57 11.28
C VAL A 15 -0.71 14.29 12.02
N GLU A 16 -1.03 15.17 12.98
CA GLU A 16 -0.03 15.87 13.80
C GLU A 16 0.73 14.96 14.79
N SER A 17 0.25 13.73 15.04
CA SER A 17 0.86 12.77 15.99
C SER A 17 1.33 11.47 15.35
N ILE A 18 1.70 11.50 14.06
CA ILE A 18 2.28 10.32 13.40
C ILE A 18 3.58 9.94 14.11
N LEU A 19 3.68 8.66 14.48
CA LEU A 19 4.88 8.11 15.12
C LEU A 19 6.09 8.27 14.19
N PRO A 20 7.30 8.50 14.74
CA PRO A 20 8.52 8.49 13.94
C PRO A 20 8.68 7.15 13.22
N ASP A 21 9.42 7.15 12.11
CA ASP A 21 9.69 5.97 11.27
C ASP A 21 8.44 5.25 10.73
N THR A 22 7.31 5.96 10.66
CA THR A 22 6.04 5.45 10.11
C THR A 22 5.83 5.91 8.68
N ILE A 23 5.37 5.00 7.81
CA ILE A 23 4.98 5.33 6.44
C ILE A 23 3.45 5.38 6.37
N LEU A 24 2.91 6.48 5.83
CA LEU A 24 1.49 6.58 5.55
C LEU A 24 1.12 5.72 4.33
N VAL A 25 0.14 4.84 4.51
CA VAL A 25 -0.37 3.97 3.44
C VAL A 25 -1.89 4.11 3.30
N HIS A 26 -2.37 3.87 2.09
CA HIS A 26 -3.77 3.67 1.78
C HIS A 26 -4.11 2.18 1.76
N ARG A 27 -5.38 1.86 1.97
CA ARG A 27 -5.88 0.47 1.96
C ARG A 27 -7.00 0.29 0.97
N LYS A 28 -6.86 -0.71 0.09
CA LYS A 28 -7.93 -1.26 -0.72
C LYS A 28 -8.53 -2.47 0.00
N LYS A 29 -9.69 -2.28 0.62
CA LYS A 29 -10.29 -3.25 1.55
C LYS A 29 -10.63 -4.57 0.86
N GLU A 30 -11.19 -4.52 -0.34
CA GLU A 30 -11.69 -5.69 -1.09
C GLU A 30 -10.60 -6.66 -1.56
N SER A 31 -9.39 -6.16 -1.77
CA SER A 31 -8.23 -6.96 -2.20
C SER A 31 -7.23 -7.18 -1.07
N ASN A 32 -7.45 -6.58 0.11
CA ASN A 32 -6.47 -6.55 1.20
C ASN A 32 -5.09 -6.08 0.71
N THR A 33 -5.09 -4.97 -0.02
CA THR A 33 -3.88 -4.36 -0.57
C THR A 33 -3.57 -3.07 0.19
N LEU A 34 -2.33 -2.93 0.66
CA LEU A 34 -1.79 -1.68 1.19
C LEU A 34 -0.89 -1.03 0.15
N TYR A 35 -0.93 0.29 0.03
CA TYR A 35 -0.13 0.99 -0.96
C TYR A 35 0.20 2.44 -0.54
N THR A 36 1.36 2.94 -0.92
CA THR A 36 1.64 4.39 -0.88
C THR A 36 1.14 5.05 -2.16
N ILE A 37 0.90 6.37 -2.13
CA ILE A 37 0.46 7.10 -3.33
C ILE A 37 1.50 7.02 -4.46
N ASN A 38 2.79 7.02 -4.11
CA ASN A 38 3.87 6.86 -5.09
C ASN A 38 3.84 5.49 -5.75
N ALA A 39 3.57 4.42 -4.98
CA ALA A 39 3.43 3.08 -5.53
C ALA A 39 2.22 2.96 -6.46
N LEU A 40 1.12 3.64 -6.15
CA LEU A 40 -0.04 3.70 -7.05
C LEU A 40 0.31 4.41 -8.36
N ASN A 41 1.04 5.53 -8.32
CA ASN A 41 1.44 6.26 -9.53
C ASN A 41 2.36 5.43 -10.42
N GLU A 42 3.37 4.78 -9.85
CA GLU A 42 4.27 3.89 -10.61
C GLU A 42 3.51 2.68 -11.18
N LEU A 43 2.57 2.12 -10.42
CA LEU A 43 1.71 1.06 -10.90
C LEU A 43 0.84 1.51 -12.09
N ILE A 44 0.19 2.67 -11.99
CA ILE A 44 -0.62 3.23 -13.09
C ILE A 44 0.27 3.46 -14.30
N LYS A 45 1.46 4.05 -14.11
CA LYS A 45 2.42 4.29 -15.19
C LYS A 45 2.81 2.99 -15.90
N LEU A 46 3.10 1.92 -15.15
CA LEU A 46 3.42 0.60 -15.70
C LEU A 46 2.26 0.02 -16.52
N LEU A 47 1.03 0.14 -16.02
CA LEU A 47 -0.16 -0.43 -16.66
C LEU A 47 -0.68 0.41 -17.84
N ASN A 48 -0.40 1.71 -17.83
CA ASN A 48 -0.92 2.69 -18.79
C ASN A 48 0.17 3.20 -19.75
N GLY A 49 1.08 2.32 -20.16
CA GLY A 49 2.06 2.60 -21.22
C GLY A 49 3.03 3.76 -20.91
N GLY A 50 3.37 3.98 -19.64
CA GLY A 50 4.29 5.04 -19.22
C GLY A 50 3.62 6.35 -18.80
N VAL A 51 2.29 6.44 -18.83
CA VAL A 51 1.53 7.66 -18.53
C VAL A 51 0.83 7.56 -17.17
N VAL A 52 1.07 8.53 -16.29
CA VAL A 52 0.34 8.66 -15.03
C VAL A 52 -1.02 9.33 -15.30
N ASP A 53 -2.10 8.54 -15.24
CA ASP A 53 -3.48 9.02 -15.36
C ASP A 53 -4.27 8.71 -14.08
N VAL A 54 -4.68 9.76 -13.36
CA VAL A 54 -5.45 9.65 -12.11
C VAL A 54 -6.85 9.02 -12.29
N ARG A 55 -7.35 8.96 -13.53
CA ARG A 55 -8.64 8.31 -13.88
C ARG A 55 -8.46 6.83 -14.17
N TYR A 56 -7.22 6.33 -14.27
CA TYR A 56 -6.93 4.94 -14.58
C TYR A 56 -7.47 4.02 -13.49
N LYS A 57 -8.33 3.06 -13.88
CA LYS A 57 -8.91 2.09 -12.96
C LYS A 57 -8.04 0.85 -12.86
N VAL A 58 -7.23 0.76 -11.81
CA VAL A 58 -6.44 -0.43 -11.50
C VAL A 58 -7.35 -1.62 -11.19
N ASN A 59 -7.08 -2.78 -11.80
CA ASN A 59 -7.68 -4.03 -11.39
C ASN A 59 -6.98 -4.57 -10.13
N TRP A 60 -7.53 -4.23 -8.96
CA TRP A 60 -6.95 -4.57 -7.66
C TRP A 60 -6.90 -6.07 -7.36
N GLN A 61 -7.66 -6.91 -8.08
CA GLN A 61 -7.61 -8.36 -7.88
C GLN A 61 -6.23 -8.96 -8.22
N HIS A 62 -5.47 -8.34 -9.13
CA HIS A 62 -4.11 -8.77 -9.47
C HIS A 62 -3.11 -8.55 -8.32
N TYR A 63 -3.46 -7.68 -7.36
CA TYR A 63 -2.62 -7.26 -6.24
C TYR A 63 -3.20 -7.69 -4.89
N ARG A 64 -4.08 -8.70 -4.88
CA ARG A 64 -4.68 -9.19 -3.66
C ARG A 64 -3.63 -9.69 -2.67
N ASN A 65 -3.78 -9.34 -1.38
CA ASN A 65 -2.85 -9.64 -0.30
C ASN A 65 -1.41 -9.20 -0.64
N THR A 66 -1.25 -7.91 -0.92
CA THR A 66 0.07 -7.33 -1.18
C THR A 66 0.25 -5.99 -0.50
N ILE A 67 1.51 -5.62 -0.30
CA ILE A 67 1.93 -4.27 0.03
C ILE A 67 2.71 -3.73 -1.17
N LEU A 68 2.25 -2.61 -1.72
CA LEU A 68 2.87 -1.92 -2.85
C LEU A 68 3.63 -0.69 -2.34
N LEU A 69 4.93 -0.69 -2.58
CA LEU A 69 5.85 0.37 -2.15
C LEU A 69 6.69 0.84 -3.33
N THR A 70 7.38 1.96 -3.17
CA THR A 70 8.41 2.41 -4.10
C THR A 70 9.74 2.46 -3.40
N GLN A 71 10.78 1.92 -4.03
CA GLN A 71 12.16 2.05 -3.58
C GLN A 71 13.02 2.45 -4.79
N HIS A 72 13.72 3.57 -4.70
CA HIS A 72 14.52 4.13 -5.81
C HIS A 72 13.73 4.26 -7.14
N ASN A 73 12.47 4.73 -7.06
CA ASN A 73 11.53 4.83 -8.19
C ASN A 73 11.14 3.49 -8.84
N GLU A 74 11.46 2.36 -8.23
CA GLU A 74 10.93 1.07 -8.65
C GLU A 74 9.73 0.66 -7.81
N LEU A 75 8.70 0.14 -8.46
CA LEU A 75 7.58 -0.52 -7.80
C LEU A 75 8.06 -1.83 -7.13
N LYS A 76 7.89 -1.94 -5.82
CA LYS A 76 8.10 -3.17 -5.05
C LYS A 76 6.75 -3.72 -4.62
N GLN A 77 6.52 -5.00 -4.93
CA GLN A 77 5.33 -5.74 -4.52
C GLN A 77 5.72 -6.82 -3.52
N LEU A 78 5.27 -6.67 -2.27
CA LEU A 78 5.46 -7.66 -1.22
C LEU A 78 4.18 -8.46 -1.06
N LYS A 79 4.25 -9.78 -1.29
CA LYS A 79 3.10 -10.67 -1.08
C LYS A 79 2.92 -10.94 0.41
N THR A 80 1.69 -10.87 0.88
CA THR A 80 1.32 -11.17 2.27
C THR A 80 0.42 -12.39 2.31
N LYS A 81 0.39 -13.03 3.49
CA LYS A 81 -0.55 -14.10 3.79
C LYS A 81 -1.12 -13.83 5.18
N ILE A 82 -2.42 -14.01 5.32
CA ILE A 82 -3.07 -13.98 6.64
C ILE A 82 -2.51 -15.16 7.44
N HIS A 83 -1.81 -14.87 8.53
CA HIS A 83 -1.30 -15.88 9.44
C HIS A 83 -2.35 -16.27 10.49
N LYS A 84 -2.95 -15.27 11.13
CA LYS A 84 -3.98 -15.43 12.16
C LYS A 84 -4.88 -14.21 12.18
N ILE A 85 -6.17 -14.43 12.43
CA ILE A 85 -7.14 -13.38 12.77
C ILE A 85 -7.47 -13.58 14.26
N ILE A 86 -7.38 -12.51 15.03
CA ILE A 86 -7.69 -12.50 16.47
C ILE A 86 -8.82 -11.50 16.65
N GLU A 87 -9.93 -11.95 17.25
CA GLU A 87 -11.00 -11.10 17.74
C GLU A 87 -10.72 -10.85 19.23
N LEU A 88 -10.47 -9.59 19.58
CA LEU A 88 -10.19 -9.13 20.95
C LEU A 88 -11.44 -8.52 21.57
#